data_AF-A0A917WY33-F1
#
_entry.id   AF-A0A917WY33-F1
#
_cell.length_a   1.000
_cell.length_b   1.000
_cell.length_c   1.000
_cell.angle_alpha   90.00
_cell.angle_beta   90.00
_cell.angle_gamma   90.00
#
_symmetry.space_group_name_H-M   'P 1'
#
loop_
_entity.id
_entity.type
_entity.pdbx_description
1 polymer ?
#
loop_
_entity_poly.entity_id
_entity_poly.type
_entity_poly.pdbx_seq_one_letter_code
_entity_poly.pdbx_strand_id
1 'polypeptide(L)'
;MAGAYGLVVVTTRDGRPGTWATWCTCRLVDVLEPADATAVLLDNTGGRAGNAVDAAMLAERLGNLPLALRHAGAYLAETTTTPWPDADAITTFAGYHAALDAGRLPSNHPDTATDVVEHTWRLSLDLLDRRGITEAPGLLRLLSSFADSPTPYQILLDPTVLARSSIFADVSGARLWDAIRALAGLGLAHLTGHPGRERLETDVPVIRLHPMLHELHRPGRLEPASRDEYQDLRLQLLLHAIRLVEGPEDPTGWPEWGRVAPHALHALREYAAVQPPRPAMAEHCAVATIATRYLKARGLYEVAELHYQEILAAAIPIAGDTHPEVLETRHYLAMLRHDRGHYADSAAEFRAVYAARRQVLGEHHPDTLATRLQVADALSHEQRLEEAEQECRAVLRLRSDTLGPDHADTLHSRHQLAYLLRDQGLYAQAATEYRGVLEAQTRVLGADDPRAIMVRDQLAHVLYQLGDHASAEREARAVYEYRIVVLGDAHPDTLLTRRTIADVLRARGDHEDAARMYAEILSRQREVLGDDHPWMDLVRQSAAENEAQRLGQESS
;
A
#
# COMPACT_ATOMS: atom_id res chain seq x y z
N MET A 1 -9.27 19.65 37.47
CA MET A 1 -8.35 19.39 36.35
C MET A 1 -8.98 18.31 35.48
N ALA A 2 -9.69 18.70 34.42
CA ALA A 2 -10.20 17.78 33.41
C ALA A 2 -9.37 18.04 32.14
N GLY A 3 -8.31 17.25 31.95
CA GLY A 3 -7.58 17.23 30.70
C GLY A 3 -8.48 16.64 29.62
N ALA A 4 -8.58 17.32 28.48
CA ALA A 4 -9.33 16.88 27.32
C ALA A 4 -8.64 15.64 26.70
N TYR A 5 -8.89 14.47 27.25
CA TYR A 5 -8.49 13.21 26.63
C TYR A 5 -9.54 12.82 25.58
N GLY A 6 -9.10 12.54 24.36
CA GLY A 6 -9.97 12.02 23.30
C GLY A 6 -10.57 10.66 23.68
N LEU A 7 -11.75 10.34 23.13
CA LEU A 7 -12.41 9.05 23.31
C LEU A 7 -12.02 8.11 22.15
N VAL A 8 -11.51 6.93 22.48
CA VAL A 8 -11.30 5.84 21.51
C VAL A 8 -12.41 4.81 21.68
N VAL A 9 -13.13 4.53 20.60
CA VAL A 9 -14.17 3.49 20.54
C VAL A 9 -13.66 2.32 19.71
N VAL A 10 -13.74 1.11 20.25
CA VAL A 10 -13.34 -0.12 19.57
C VAL A 10 -14.55 -1.06 19.49
N THR A 11 -14.87 -1.53 18.29
CA THR A 11 -15.86 -2.60 18.07
C THR A 11 -15.14 -3.94 17.96
N THR A 12 -15.53 -4.91 18.78
CA THR A 12 -14.86 -6.23 18.85
C THR A 12 -15.86 -7.35 19.08
N ARG A 13 -15.53 -8.56 18.62
CA ARG A 13 -16.26 -9.79 18.98
C ARG A 13 -15.79 -10.39 20.31
N ASP A 14 -14.64 -9.95 20.85
CA ASP A 14 -14.10 -10.47 22.11
C ASP A 14 -14.55 -9.59 23.30
N GLY A 15 -15.59 -10.01 24.00
CA GLY A 15 -16.09 -9.34 25.21
C GLY A 15 -15.46 -9.83 26.52
N ARG A 16 -14.42 -10.69 26.47
CA ARG A 16 -13.89 -11.31 27.69
C ARG A 16 -13.19 -10.27 28.57
N PRO A 17 -13.51 -10.17 29.88
CA PRO A 17 -12.92 -9.18 30.78
C PRO A 17 -11.39 -9.24 30.88
N GLY A 18 -10.79 -10.41 30.63
CA GLY A 18 -9.32 -10.59 30.68
C GLY A 18 -8.57 -10.18 29.41
N THR A 19 -9.28 -9.92 28.29
CA THR A 19 -8.66 -9.47 27.04
C THR A 19 -8.35 -7.97 27.07
N TRP A 20 -9.18 -7.19 27.77
CA TRP A 20 -9.12 -5.73 27.76
C TRP A 20 -8.51 -5.16 29.03
N ALA A 21 -7.83 -4.02 28.89
CA ALA A 21 -7.31 -3.31 30.04
C ALA A 21 -8.45 -2.87 30.98
N THR A 22 -8.17 -2.81 32.28
CA THR A 22 -9.18 -2.55 33.32
C THR A 22 -9.83 -1.15 33.23
N TRP A 23 -9.23 -0.23 32.50
CA TRP A 23 -9.77 1.12 32.25
C TRP A 23 -10.71 1.18 31.03
N CYS A 24 -10.84 0.10 30.27
CA CYS A 24 -11.80 0.01 29.16
C CYS A 24 -13.22 -0.25 29.70
N THR A 25 -14.20 0.52 29.24
CA THR A 25 -15.61 0.22 29.51
C THR A 25 -16.18 -0.63 28.38
N CYS A 26 -16.42 -1.92 28.64
CA CYS A 26 -17.08 -2.78 27.68
C CYS A 26 -18.59 -2.49 27.64
N ARG A 27 -19.14 -2.27 26.45
CA ARG A 27 -20.58 -2.14 26.20
C ARG A 27 -20.99 -3.25 25.25
N LEU A 28 -21.81 -4.18 25.73
CA LEU A 28 -22.41 -5.20 24.88
C LEU A 28 -23.46 -4.53 23.98
N VAL A 29 -23.38 -4.78 22.68
CA VAL A 29 -24.40 -4.37 21.71
C VAL A 29 -25.26 -5.60 21.44
N ASP A 30 -26.50 -5.56 21.92
CA ASP A 30 -27.48 -6.64 21.73
C ASP A 30 -28.29 -6.42 20.44
N VAL A 31 -29.25 -7.32 20.17
CA VAL A 31 -30.28 -7.15 19.14
C VAL A 31 -31.13 -5.91 19.40
N LEU A 32 -31.87 -5.44 18.39
CA LEU A 32 -32.76 -4.30 18.57
C LEU A 32 -33.95 -4.67 19.46
N GLU A 33 -34.44 -3.70 20.22
CA GLU A 33 -35.74 -3.81 20.87
C GLU A 33 -36.83 -4.03 19.82
N PRO A 34 -37.86 -4.85 20.08
CA PRO A 34 -38.87 -5.21 19.07
C PRO A 34 -39.55 -4.00 18.41
N ALA A 35 -39.78 -2.92 19.17
CA ALA A 35 -40.36 -1.69 18.65
C ALA A 35 -39.42 -0.99 17.65
N ASP A 36 -38.13 -0.92 17.97
CA ASP A 36 -37.11 -0.31 17.10
C ASP A 36 -36.87 -1.17 15.86
N ALA A 37 -36.85 -2.51 16.01
CA ALA A 37 -36.73 -3.44 14.90
C ALA A 37 -37.88 -3.31 13.90
N THR A 38 -39.11 -3.14 14.41
CA THR A 38 -40.31 -2.87 13.60
C THR A 38 -40.19 -1.54 12.87
N ALA A 39 -39.76 -0.48 13.58
CA ALA A 39 -39.56 0.84 12.99
C ALA A 39 -38.54 0.81 11.84
N VAL A 40 -37.42 0.09 12.00
CA VAL A 40 -36.40 -0.08 10.94
C VAL A 40 -37.00 -0.63 9.64
N LEU A 41 -37.87 -1.64 9.71
CA LEU A 41 -38.52 -2.22 8.52
C LEU A 41 -39.50 -1.24 7.86
N LEU A 42 -40.29 -0.52 8.67
CA LEU A 42 -41.23 0.49 8.17
C LEU A 42 -40.51 1.67 7.51
N ASP A 43 -39.44 2.16 8.13
CA ASP A 43 -38.64 3.29 7.64
C ASP A 43 -37.95 2.94 6.32
N ASN A 44 -37.33 1.75 6.21
CA ASN A 44 -36.66 1.32 4.98
C ASN A 44 -37.62 1.26 3.79
N THR A 45 -38.86 0.84 3.99
CA THR A 45 -39.84 0.68 2.91
C THR A 45 -40.70 1.95 2.69
N GLY A 46 -40.60 2.94 3.58
CA GLY A 46 -41.51 4.08 3.64
C GLY A 46 -42.98 3.66 3.83
N GLY A 47 -43.22 2.56 4.55
CA GLY A 47 -44.54 2.00 4.81
C GLY A 47 -45.22 1.32 3.60
N ARG A 48 -44.52 1.13 2.47
CA ARG A 48 -45.11 0.56 1.24
C ARG A 48 -45.30 -0.95 1.29
N ALA A 49 -44.55 -1.65 2.14
CA ALA A 49 -44.55 -3.12 2.22
C ALA A 49 -45.64 -3.70 3.15
N GLY A 50 -46.54 -2.87 3.70
CA GLY A 50 -47.64 -3.34 4.55
C GLY A 50 -47.76 -2.56 5.85
N ASN A 51 -48.41 -3.17 6.84
CA ASN A 51 -48.73 -2.54 8.12
C ASN A 51 -47.69 -2.88 9.22
N ALA A 52 -47.79 -2.18 10.35
CA ALA A 52 -46.87 -2.35 11.48
C ALA A 52 -46.96 -3.72 12.17
N VAL A 53 -48.10 -4.42 12.08
CA VAL A 53 -48.26 -5.76 12.68
C VAL A 53 -47.45 -6.78 11.88
N ASP A 54 -47.58 -6.78 10.55
CA ASP A 54 -46.80 -7.67 9.69
C ASP A 54 -45.30 -7.35 9.77
N ALA A 55 -44.93 -6.07 9.89
CA ALA A 55 -43.56 -5.65 10.12
C ALA A 55 -43.00 -6.18 11.45
N ALA A 56 -43.79 -6.14 12.54
CA ALA A 56 -43.38 -6.66 13.84
C ALA A 56 -43.19 -8.18 13.82
N MET A 57 -44.10 -8.91 13.15
CA MET A 57 -43.97 -10.36 12.97
C MET A 57 -42.71 -10.72 12.17
N LEU A 58 -42.42 -9.98 11.09
CA LEU A 58 -41.19 -10.18 10.32
C LEU A 58 -39.94 -9.84 11.17
N ALA A 59 -39.96 -8.76 11.93
CA ALA A 59 -38.84 -8.38 12.79
C ALA A 59 -38.51 -9.47 13.83
N GLU A 60 -39.55 -10.01 14.48
CA GLU A 60 -39.43 -11.13 15.41
C GLU A 60 -38.85 -12.37 14.72
N ARG A 61 -39.35 -12.71 13.53
CA ARG A 61 -38.84 -13.85 12.75
C ARG A 61 -37.37 -13.71 12.35
N LEU A 62 -36.92 -12.48 12.13
CA LEU A 62 -35.53 -12.13 11.86
C LEU A 62 -34.67 -12.02 13.13
N GLY A 63 -35.23 -12.36 14.30
CA GLY A 63 -34.54 -12.33 15.59
C GLY A 63 -34.15 -10.92 16.05
N ASN A 64 -34.81 -9.89 15.53
CA ASN A 64 -34.46 -8.47 15.73
C ASN A 64 -32.99 -8.14 15.39
N LEU A 65 -32.35 -8.94 14.53
CA LEU A 65 -30.96 -8.76 14.14
C LEU A 65 -30.81 -7.56 13.19
N PRO A 66 -30.04 -6.52 13.54
CA PRO A 66 -29.89 -5.32 12.70
C PRO A 66 -29.52 -5.62 11.24
N LEU A 67 -28.64 -6.61 11.03
CA LEU A 67 -28.20 -7.00 9.69
C LEU A 67 -29.29 -7.71 8.89
N ALA A 68 -30.04 -8.63 9.52
CA ALA A 68 -31.14 -9.34 8.88
C ALA A 68 -32.27 -8.36 8.50
N LEU A 69 -32.60 -7.44 9.42
CA LEU A 69 -33.58 -6.36 9.21
C LEU A 69 -33.15 -5.46 8.05
N ARG A 70 -31.86 -5.10 7.97
CA ARG A 70 -31.31 -4.31 6.86
C ARG A 70 -31.44 -5.03 5.52
N HIS A 71 -31.11 -6.32 5.45
CA HIS A 71 -31.22 -7.08 4.19
C HIS A 71 -32.67 -7.24 3.73
N ALA A 72 -33.57 -7.62 4.64
CA ALA A 72 -35.00 -7.73 4.34
C ALA A 72 -35.62 -6.37 3.98
N GLY A 73 -35.26 -5.32 4.73
CA GLY A 73 -35.71 -3.96 4.47
C GLY A 73 -35.23 -3.42 3.12
N ALA A 74 -33.96 -3.62 2.77
CA ALA A 74 -33.42 -3.20 1.46
C ALA A 74 -34.08 -3.95 0.29
N TYR A 75 -34.28 -5.27 0.45
CA TYR A 75 -35.03 -6.07 -0.52
C TYR A 75 -36.43 -5.50 -0.75
N LEU A 76 -37.19 -5.29 0.32
CA LEU A 76 -38.57 -4.80 0.22
C LEU A 76 -38.64 -3.36 -0.28
N ALA A 77 -37.68 -2.50 0.09
CA ALA A 77 -37.59 -1.15 -0.43
C ALA A 77 -37.39 -1.15 -1.96
N GLU A 78 -36.48 -1.99 -2.46
CA GLU A 78 -36.22 -2.17 -3.89
C GLU A 78 -37.47 -2.68 -4.63
N THR A 79 -38.10 -3.77 -4.16
CA THR A 79 -39.25 -4.38 -4.85
C THR A 79 -40.51 -3.52 -4.79
N THR A 80 -40.74 -2.77 -3.70
CA THR A 80 -41.94 -1.91 -3.56
C THR A 80 -41.83 -0.57 -4.28
N THR A 81 -40.62 -0.12 -4.62
CA THR A 81 -40.40 1.12 -5.38
C THR A 81 -40.26 0.89 -6.88
N THR A 82 -40.11 -0.37 -7.30
CA THR A 82 -40.03 -0.74 -8.72
C THR A 82 -41.37 -0.48 -9.43
N PRO A 83 -41.43 0.38 -10.46
CA PRO A 83 -42.70 0.72 -11.15
C PRO A 83 -43.39 -0.46 -11.84
N TRP A 84 -42.60 -1.43 -12.33
CA TRP A 84 -43.07 -2.68 -12.93
C TRP A 84 -42.51 -3.85 -12.13
N PRO A 85 -43.21 -4.28 -11.07
CA PRO A 85 -42.69 -5.31 -10.16
C PRO A 85 -42.57 -6.65 -10.88
N ASP A 86 -41.54 -7.42 -10.54
CA ASP A 86 -41.39 -8.79 -11.02
C ASP A 86 -42.59 -9.61 -10.54
N ALA A 87 -43.14 -10.47 -11.41
CA ALA A 87 -44.39 -11.19 -11.12
C ALA A 87 -44.36 -12.01 -9.83
N ASP A 88 -43.18 -12.52 -9.45
CA ASP A 88 -42.94 -13.32 -8.26
C ASP A 88 -42.08 -12.61 -7.20
N ALA A 89 -41.87 -11.29 -7.31
CA ALA A 89 -41.14 -10.54 -6.30
C ALA A 89 -41.97 -10.41 -5.02
N ILE A 90 -41.29 -10.57 -3.88
CA ILE A 90 -41.92 -10.36 -2.58
C ILE A 90 -42.01 -8.85 -2.33
N THR A 91 -43.22 -8.34 -2.15
CA THR A 91 -43.45 -6.89 -1.96
C THR A 91 -44.06 -6.55 -0.61
N THR A 92 -44.32 -7.54 0.24
CA THR A 92 -44.95 -7.33 1.55
C THR A 92 -44.16 -7.97 2.69
N PHE A 93 -44.29 -7.42 3.90
CA PHE A 93 -43.69 -8.00 5.10
C PHE A 93 -44.18 -9.43 5.36
N ALA A 94 -45.50 -9.65 5.24
CA ALA A 94 -46.10 -10.98 5.40
C ALA A 94 -45.59 -11.98 4.33
N GLY A 95 -45.45 -11.53 3.08
CA GLY A 95 -44.88 -12.35 2.01
C GLY A 95 -43.41 -12.72 2.27
N TYR A 96 -42.61 -11.79 2.79
CA TYR A 96 -41.20 -12.04 3.10
C TYR A 96 -41.07 -13.01 4.28
N HIS A 97 -41.90 -12.86 5.31
CA HIS A 97 -41.99 -13.82 6.41
C HIS A 97 -42.33 -15.22 5.90
N ALA A 98 -43.35 -15.35 5.04
CA ALA A 98 -43.74 -16.64 4.48
C ALA A 98 -42.60 -17.27 3.64
N ALA A 99 -41.85 -16.47 2.89
CA ALA A 99 -40.71 -16.95 2.12
C ALA A 99 -39.55 -17.47 3.00
N LEU A 100 -39.29 -16.82 4.14
CA LEU A 100 -38.31 -17.32 5.13
C LEU A 100 -38.72 -18.68 5.69
N ASP A 101 -40.01 -18.87 5.97
CA ASP A 101 -40.52 -20.14 6.51
C ASP A 101 -40.52 -21.27 5.46
N ALA A 102 -40.84 -20.95 4.20
CA ALA A 102 -40.80 -21.91 3.10
C ALA A 102 -39.35 -22.37 2.78
N GLY A 103 -38.35 -21.53 3.05
CA GLY A 103 -36.94 -21.83 2.83
C GLY A 103 -36.28 -22.72 3.89
N ARG A 104 -37.01 -23.11 4.95
CA ARG A 104 -36.51 -23.89 6.08
C ARG A 104 -36.31 -25.35 5.69
N LEU A 105 -35.11 -25.90 5.90
CA LEU A 105 -34.91 -27.35 5.88
C LEU A 105 -35.67 -27.98 7.07
N PRO A 106 -36.25 -29.18 6.95
CA PRO A 106 -36.92 -29.87 8.05
C PRO A 106 -35.89 -30.35 9.09
N SER A 107 -35.31 -29.41 9.84
CA SER A 107 -34.44 -29.66 10.97
C SER A 107 -35.17 -29.27 12.26
N ASN A 108 -35.04 -30.09 13.30
CA ASN A 108 -35.65 -29.85 14.61
C ASN A 108 -34.87 -28.84 15.47
N HIS A 109 -33.91 -28.10 14.88
CA HIS A 109 -33.11 -27.11 15.60
C HIS A 109 -33.65 -25.69 15.34
N PRO A 110 -33.59 -24.80 16.35
CA PRO A 110 -33.90 -23.39 16.14
C PRO A 110 -32.84 -22.76 15.22
N ASP A 111 -33.28 -21.89 14.30
CA ASP A 111 -32.38 -21.17 13.40
C ASP A 111 -31.35 -20.37 14.22
N THR A 112 -30.07 -20.49 13.88
CA THR A 112 -29.05 -19.60 14.44
C THR A 112 -29.17 -18.21 13.80
N ALA A 113 -28.62 -17.17 14.44
CA ALA A 113 -28.56 -15.83 13.85
C ALA A 113 -27.90 -15.83 12.46
N THR A 114 -26.91 -16.70 12.28
CA THR A 114 -26.23 -16.95 11.02
C THR A 114 -27.18 -17.53 9.97
N ASP A 115 -27.99 -18.53 10.33
CA ASP A 115 -28.98 -19.14 9.42
C ASP A 115 -30.03 -18.11 8.98
N VAL A 116 -30.54 -17.30 9.90
CA VAL A 116 -31.53 -16.26 9.60
C VAL A 116 -30.99 -15.28 8.57
N VAL A 117 -29.79 -14.75 8.80
CA VAL A 117 -29.18 -13.83 7.83
C VAL A 117 -28.87 -14.58 6.53
N GLU A 118 -28.48 -15.85 6.62
CA GLU A 118 -28.25 -16.69 5.44
C GLU A 118 -29.51 -16.90 4.58
N HIS A 119 -30.71 -16.83 5.15
CA HIS A 119 -31.93 -16.88 4.36
C HIS A 119 -32.22 -15.53 3.68
N THR A 120 -31.97 -14.41 4.37
CA THR A 120 -32.30 -13.06 3.86
C THR A 120 -31.55 -12.69 2.58
N TRP A 121 -30.24 -12.85 2.55
CA TRP A 121 -29.42 -12.59 1.35
C TRP A 121 -29.64 -13.62 0.22
N ARG A 122 -30.03 -14.87 0.52
CA ARG A 122 -30.36 -15.88 -0.51
C ARG A 122 -31.58 -15.44 -1.29
N LEU A 123 -32.62 -14.96 -0.59
CA LEU A 123 -33.79 -14.35 -1.24
C LEU A 123 -33.39 -13.17 -2.13
N SER A 124 -32.45 -12.33 -1.69
CA SER A 124 -31.91 -11.23 -2.52
C SER A 124 -31.17 -11.74 -3.75
N LEU A 125 -30.34 -12.78 -3.64
CA LEU A 125 -29.66 -13.38 -4.79
C LEU A 125 -30.63 -14.05 -5.76
N ASP A 126 -31.65 -14.75 -5.26
CA ASP A 126 -32.70 -15.36 -6.09
C ASP A 126 -33.48 -14.30 -6.88
N LEU A 127 -33.73 -13.12 -6.28
CA LEU A 127 -34.32 -11.99 -7.00
C LEU A 127 -33.40 -11.47 -8.11
N LEU A 128 -32.09 -11.34 -7.84
CA LEU A 128 -31.13 -10.88 -8.84
C LEU A 128 -31.02 -11.86 -10.02
N ASP A 129 -31.03 -13.17 -9.75
CA ASP A 129 -31.01 -14.20 -10.77
C ASP A 129 -32.25 -14.11 -11.68
N ARG A 130 -33.45 -13.95 -11.11
CA ARG A 130 -34.70 -13.74 -11.88
C ARG A 130 -34.67 -12.47 -12.72
N ARG A 131 -33.95 -11.43 -12.28
CA ARG A 131 -33.74 -10.17 -13.03
C ARG A 131 -32.64 -10.29 -14.10
N GLY A 132 -32.04 -11.47 -14.29
CA GLY A 132 -30.98 -11.71 -15.26
C GLY A 132 -29.60 -11.23 -14.81
N ILE A 133 -29.43 -10.86 -13.54
CA ILE A 133 -28.14 -10.43 -12.96
C ILE A 133 -27.42 -11.67 -12.41
N THR A 134 -27.08 -12.57 -13.33
CA THR A 134 -26.52 -13.90 -13.05
C THR A 134 -25.14 -13.88 -12.38
N GLU A 135 -24.43 -12.76 -12.47
CA GLU A 135 -23.07 -12.60 -11.93
C GLU A 135 -23.05 -12.33 -10.42
N ALA A 136 -24.17 -11.91 -9.84
CA ALA A 136 -24.23 -11.47 -8.44
C ALA A 136 -23.77 -12.55 -7.43
N PRO A 137 -24.19 -13.83 -7.53
CA PRO A 137 -23.72 -14.87 -6.62
C PRO A 137 -22.21 -15.13 -6.75
N GLY A 138 -21.69 -15.15 -7.99
CA GLY A 138 -20.27 -15.34 -8.24
C GLY A 138 -19.44 -14.16 -7.70
N LEU A 139 -19.92 -12.94 -7.93
CA LEU A 139 -19.28 -11.71 -7.48
C LEU A 139 -19.23 -11.64 -5.95
N LEU A 140 -20.31 -12.02 -5.27
CA LEU A 140 -20.34 -12.06 -3.81
C LEU A 140 -19.32 -13.06 -3.24
N ARG A 141 -19.19 -14.24 -3.85
CA ARG A 141 -18.20 -15.26 -3.47
C ARG A 141 -16.77 -14.78 -3.73
N LEU A 142 -16.52 -14.18 -4.90
CA LEU A 142 -15.21 -13.61 -5.23
C LEU A 142 -14.83 -12.50 -4.24
N LEU A 143 -15.74 -11.55 -3.97
CA LEU A 143 -15.52 -10.49 -2.99
C LEU A 143 -15.25 -11.04 -1.58
N SER A 144 -15.95 -12.09 -1.19
CA SER A 144 -15.76 -12.75 0.11
C SER A 144 -14.41 -13.47 0.23
N SER A 145 -13.80 -13.85 -0.90
CA SER A 145 -12.47 -14.46 -0.96
C SER A 145 -11.34 -13.47 -0.76
N PHE A 146 -11.59 -12.16 -0.84
CA PHE A 146 -10.62 -11.13 -0.51
C PHE A 146 -10.56 -10.91 1.02
N ALA A 147 -9.50 -10.24 1.50
CA ALA A 147 -9.40 -9.81 2.89
C ALA A 147 -10.64 -9.02 3.35
N ASP A 148 -10.98 -9.11 4.64
CA ASP A 148 -12.00 -8.27 5.30
C ASP A 148 -11.49 -6.80 5.42
N SER A 149 -11.42 -6.15 4.27
CA SER A 149 -10.88 -4.82 4.03
C SER A 149 -11.63 -4.19 2.85
N PRO A 150 -11.76 -2.85 2.74
CA PRO A 150 -12.39 -2.23 1.59
C PRO A 150 -11.71 -2.61 0.27
N THR A 151 -12.46 -3.24 -0.63
CA THR A 151 -11.95 -3.75 -1.90
C THR A 151 -12.01 -2.65 -2.97
N PRO A 152 -10.87 -2.21 -3.54
CA PRO A 152 -10.83 -1.18 -4.57
C PRO A 152 -11.34 -1.74 -5.91
N TYR A 153 -12.66 -1.69 -6.12
CA TYR A 153 -13.31 -2.44 -7.20
C TYR A 153 -12.88 -1.99 -8.60
N GLN A 154 -12.48 -0.73 -8.79
CA GLN A 154 -12.00 -0.25 -10.09
C GLN A 154 -10.60 -0.77 -10.45
N ILE A 155 -9.82 -1.19 -9.44
CA ILE A 155 -8.45 -1.66 -9.61
C ILE A 155 -8.42 -3.19 -9.59
N LEU A 156 -9.16 -3.82 -8.67
CA LEU A 156 -9.16 -5.27 -8.48
C LEU A 156 -10.19 -6.02 -9.32
N LEU A 157 -11.35 -5.44 -9.65
CA LEU A 157 -12.38 -6.15 -10.41
C LEU A 157 -12.31 -5.76 -11.89
N ASP A 158 -11.15 -5.96 -12.51
CA ASP A 158 -10.96 -5.67 -13.92
C ASP A 158 -11.88 -6.57 -14.79
N PRO A 159 -12.78 -5.99 -15.61
CA PRO A 159 -13.71 -6.76 -16.43
C PRO A 159 -13.01 -7.68 -17.44
N THR A 160 -11.83 -7.30 -17.94
CA THR A 160 -11.12 -8.09 -18.97
C THR A 160 -10.48 -9.34 -18.39
N VAL A 161 -10.00 -9.28 -17.14
CA VAL A 161 -9.52 -10.44 -16.39
C VAL A 161 -10.69 -11.34 -15.99
N LEU A 162 -11.79 -10.76 -15.48
CA LEU A 162 -12.99 -11.50 -15.12
C LEU A 162 -13.59 -12.27 -16.30
N ALA A 163 -13.70 -11.64 -17.47
CA ALA A 163 -14.27 -12.24 -18.68
C ALA A 163 -13.50 -13.46 -19.19
N ARG A 164 -12.22 -13.61 -18.84
CA ARG A 164 -11.39 -14.78 -19.20
C ARG A 164 -11.56 -15.96 -18.26
N SER A 165 -12.24 -15.77 -17.13
CA SER A 165 -12.49 -16.81 -16.15
C SER A 165 -13.71 -17.65 -16.52
N SER A 166 -13.75 -18.90 -16.06
CA SER A 166 -14.94 -19.76 -16.18
C SER A 166 -16.14 -19.21 -15.39
N ILE A 167 -15.89 -18.50 -14.28
CA ILE A 167 -16.91 -18.00 -13.36
C ILE A 167 -17.70 -16.83 -13.96
N PHE A 168 -17.03 -15.93 -14.69
CA PHE A 168 -17.61 -14.71 -15.25
C PHE A 168 -17.43 -14.61 -16.76
N ALA A 169 -17.58 -15.74 -17.45
CA ALA A 169 -17.38 -15.83 -18.90
C ALA A 169 -18.11 -14.70 -19.64
N ASP A 170 -17.36 -13.96 -20.46
CA ASP A 170 -17.86 -12.86 -21.30
C ASP A 170 -18.55 -11.70 -20.55
N VAL A 171 -18.27 -11.52 -19.25
CA VAL A 171 -18.80 -10.37 -18.50
C VAL A 171 -18.28 -9.05 -19.10
N SER A 172 -19.20 -8.12 -19.36
CA SER A 172 -18.84 -6.76 -19.80
C SER A 172 -18.69 -5.84 -18.59
N GLY A 173 -17.96 -4.73 -18.76
CA GLY A 173 -17.87 -3.70 -17.71
C GLY A 173 -19.24 -3.16 -17.28
N ALA A 174 -20.20 -3.06 -18.20
CA ALA A 174 -21.57 -2.64 -17.89
C ALA A 174 -22.30 -3.69 -17.02
N ARG A 175 -22.25 -4.97 -17.40
CA ARG A 175 -22.88 -6.05 -16.62
C ARG A 175 -22.26 -6.21 -15.24
N LEU A 176 -20.92 -6.11 -15.15
CA LEU A 176 -20.21 -6.12 -13.87
C LEU A 176 -20.67 -4.96 -12.98
N TRP A 177 -20.75 -3.76 -13.54
CA TRP A 177 -21.19 -2.58 -12.81
C TRP A 177 -22.65 -2.69 -12.36
N ASP A 178 -23.53 -3.25 -13.20
CA ASP A 178 -24.93 -3.52 -12.83
C ASP A 178 -25.02 -4.52 -11.68
N ALA A 179 -24.23 -5.60 -11.70
CA ALA A 179 -24.16 -6.56 -10.60
C ALA A 179 -23.66 -5.92 -9.30
N ILE A 180 -22.60 -5.09 -9.36
CA ILE A 180 -22.09 -4.34 -8.20
C ILE A 180 -23.18 -3.43 -7.61
N ARG A 181 -23.87 -2.66 -8.45
CA ARG A 181 -24.95 -1.77 -8.02
C ARG A 181 -26.12 -2.53 -7.42
N ALA A 182 -26.50 -3.65 -8.03
CA ALA A 182 -27.62 -4.46 -7.57
C ALA A 182 -27.33 -5.10 -6.20
N LEU A 183 -26.12 -5.60 -5.98
CA LEU A 183 -25.67 -6.06 -4.66
C LEU A 183 -25.70 -4.93 -3.62
N ALA A 184 -25.27 -3.72 -4.00
CA ALA A 184 -25.31 -2.56 -3.11
C ALA A 184 -26.75 -2.11 -2.80
N GLY A 185 -27.63 -2.09 -3.80
CA GLY A 185 -29.04 -1.71 -3.68
C GLY A 185 -29.82 -2.64 -2.75
N LEU A 186 -29.55 -3.95 -2.81
CA LEU A 186 -30.12 -4.94 -1.89
C LEU A 186 -29.40 -5.02 -0.54
N GLY A 187 -28.49 -4.07 -0.26
CA GLY A 187 -27.79 -3.96 1.02
C GLY A 187 -26.80 -5.10 1.31
N LEU A 188 -26.42 -5.89 0.31
CA LEU A 188 -25.43 -6.97 0.42
C LEU A 188 -23.99 -6.45 0.36
N ALA A 189 -23.80 -5.27 -0.22
CA ALA A 189 -22.53 -4.56 -0.25
C ALA A 189 -22.71 -3.06 0.06
N HIS A 190 -21.63 -2.39 0.41
CA HIS A 190 -21.60 -0.94 0.58
C HIS A 190 -20.53 -0.33 -0.34
N LEU A 191 -20.92 0.71 -1.08
CA LEU A 191 -20.04 1.45 -1.99
C LEU A 191 -19.68 2.82 -1.39
N THR A 192 -18.40 3.16 -1.41
CA THR A 192 -17.90 4.50 -1.07
C THR A 192 -17.02 5.06 -2.19
N GLY A 193 -16.96 6.39 -2.35
CA GLY A 193 -16.16 7.04 -3.40
C GLY A 193 -16.81 7.06 -4.79
N HIS A 194 -18.14 7.01 -4.88
CA HIS A 194 -18.87 6.91 -6.15
C HIS A 194 -18.66 8.13 -7.08
N PRO A 195 -18.59 7.95 -8.43
CA PRO A 195 -18.51 9.06 -9.37
C PRO A 195 -19.79 9.90 -9.30
N GLY A 196 -19.72 11.11 -8.76
CA GLY A 196 -20.86 12.04 -8.69
C GLY A 196 -20.95 12.92 -7.44
N ARG A 197 -20.15 12.65 -6.40
CA ARG A 197 -19.89 13.60 -5.31
C ARG A 197 -18.49 14.17 -5.46
N GLU A 198 -18.29 15.43 -5.04
CA GLU A 198 -16.99 16.13 -5.07
C GLU A 198 -15.88 15.20 -4.59
N ARG A 199 -15.08 14.70 -5.54
CA ARG A 199 -13.90 13.89 -5.25
C ARG A 199 -12.89 14.80 -4.59
N LEU A 200 -12.42 14.42 -3.40
CA LEU A 200 -11.03 14.70 -3.07
C LEU A 200 -10.20 13.80 -4.00
N GLU A 201 -9.14 14.33 -4.62
CA GLU A 201 -8.31 13.62 -5.62
C GLU A 201 -7.73 12.28 -5.10
N THR A 202 -7.81 12.03 -3.79
CA THR A 202 -7.20 10.87 -3.10
C THR A 202 -8.18 9.75 -2.70
N ASP A 203 -9.49 9.84 -2.99
CA ASP A 203 -10.44 8.81 -2.54
C ASP A 203 -10.58 7.65 -3.54
N VAL A 204 -9.94 6.52 -3.23
CA VAL A 204 -10.04 5.27 -4.01
C VAL A 204 -11.42 4.65 -3.83
N PRO A 205 -12.23 4.48 -4.89
CA PRO A 205 -13.56 3.90 -4.78
C PRO A 205 -13.49 2.44 -4.33
N VAL A 206 -14.28 2.09 -3.31
CA VAL A 206 -14.24 0.77 -2.69
C VAL A 206 -15.62 0.18 -2.51
N ILE A 207 -15.67 -1.15 -2.55
CA ILE A 207 -16.81 -1.98 -2.17
C ILE A 207 -16.45 -2.71 -0.88
N ARG A 208 -17.37 -2.73 0.08
CA ARG A 208 -17.22 -3.44 1.34
C ARG A 208 -18.38 -4.41 1.54
N LEU A 209 -18.07 -5.66 1.85
CA LEU A 209 -19.04 -6.63 2.34
C LEU A 209 -19.14 -6.52 3.87
N HIS A 210 -20.28 -6.95 4.42
CA HIS A 210 -20.36 -7.14 5.87
C HIS A 210 -19.45 -8.32 6.30
N PRO A 211 -18.68 -8.23 7.40
CA PRO A 211 -17.74 -9.28 7.81
C PRO A 211 -18.34 -10.68 7.94
N MET A 212 -19.63 -10.76 8.30
CA MET A 212 -20.34 -12.04 8.38
C MET A 212 -20.53 -12.71 7.01
N LEU A 213 -20.61 -11.95 5.92
CA LEU A 213 -20.67 -12.49 4.56
C LEU A 213 -19.32 -13.13 4.18
N HIS A 214 -18.20 -12.51 4.60
CA HIS A 214 -16.88 -13.13 4.49
C HIS A 214 -16.79 -14.45 5.27
N GLU A 215 -17.38 -14.51 6.47
CA GLU A 215 -17.39 -15.74 7.29
C GLU A 215 -18.24 -16.86 6.67
N LEU A 216 -19.41 -16.52 6.13
CA LEU A 216 -20.34 -17.45 5.52
C LEU A 216 -19.88 -17.99 4.17
N HIS A 217 -19.15 -17.18 3.39
CA HIS A 217 -18.56 -17.55 2.11
C HIS A 217 -17.07 -17.88 2.19
N ARG A 218 -16.55 -18.22 3.38
CA ARG A 218 -15.16 -18.65 3.50
C ARG A 218 -14.86 -19.73 2.46
N PRO A 219 -13.73 -19.64 1.74
CA PRO A 219 -13.35 -20.63 0.73
C PRO A 219 -13.43 -22.07 1.25
N GLY A 220 -13.16 -22.27 2.55
CA GLY A 220 -13.29 -23.54 3.28
C GLY A 220 -14.67 -24.23 3.23
N ARG A 221 -15.75 -23.50 2.94
CA ARG A 221 -17.13 -24.02 2.81
C ARG A 221 -17.51 -24.37 1.37
N LEU A 222 -16.69 -23.97 0.40
CA LEU A 222 -16.87 -24.34 -1.01
C LEU A 222 -16.29 -25.73 -1.25
N GLU A 223 -16.91 -26.43 -2.20
CA GLU A 223 -16.32 -27.62 -2.82
C GLU A 223 -14.90 -27.30 -3.33
N PRO A 224 -13.93 -28.22 -3.20
CA PRO A 224 -12.54 -27.95 -3.54
C PRO A 224 -12.32 -27.36 -4.93
N ALA A 225 -13.02 -27.89 -5.95
CA ALA A 225 -12.88 -27.40 -7.33
C ALA A 225 -13.29 -25.93 -7.47
N SER A 226 -14.46 -25.54 -6.93
CA SER A 226 -14.90 -24.15 -6.96
C SER A 226 -13.99 -23.24 -6.14
N ARG A 227 -13.51 -23.71 -4.99
CA ARG A 227 -12.55 -22.96 -4.16
C ARG A 227 -11.31 -22.59 -4.97
N ASP A 228 -10.77 -23.54 -5.71
CA ASP A 228 -9.56 -23.36 -6.51
C ASP A 228 -9.80 -22.33 -7.62
N GLU A 229 -10.92 -22.42 -8.34
CA GLU A 229 -11.28 -21.44 -9.39
C GLU A 229 -11.35 -19.99 -8.86
N TYR A 230 -11.95 -19.76 -7.69
CA TYR A 230 -12.00 -18.43 -7.09
C TYR A 230 -10.62 -17.94 -6.62
N GLN A 231 -9.78 -18.84 -6.11
CA GLN A 231 -8.45 -18.47 -5.65
C GLN A 231 -7.52 -18.13 -6.82
N ASP A 232 -7.57 -18.89 -7.90
CA ASP A 232 -6.83 -18.62 -9.13
C ASP A 232 -7.28 -17.28 -9.73
N LEU A 233 -8.60 -17.05 -9.84
CA LEU A 233 -9.14 -15.78 -10.32
C LEU A 233 -8.69 -14.61 -9.43
N ARG A 234 -8.77 -14.76 -8.11
CA ARG A 234 -8.30 -13.75 -7.14
C ARG A 234 -6.81 -13.43 -7.36
N LEU A 235 -5.97 -14.44 -7.56
CA LEU A 235 -4.54 -14.24 -7.84
C LEU A 235 -4.33 -13.49 -9.16
N GLN A 236 -5.05 -13.85 -10.23
CA GLN A 236 -4.95 -13.15 -11.52
C GLN A 236 -5.36 -11.68 -11.43
N LEU A 237 -6.42 -11.38 -10.67
CA LEU A 237 -6.86 -10.01 -10.42
C LEU A 237 -5.83 -9.23 -9.60
N LEU A 238 -5.22 -9.84 -8.58
CA LEU A 238 -4.14 -9.22 -7.81
C LEU A 238 -2.90 -8.94 -8.68
N LEU A 239 -2.46 -9.92 -9.47
CA LEU A 239 -1.36 -9.76 -10.41
C LEU A 239 -1.63 -8.65 -11.44
N HIS A 240 -2.87 -8.52 -11.88
CA HIS A 240 -3.27 -7.41 -12.76
C HIS A 240 -3.23 -6.06 -12.03
N ALA A 241 -3.81 -5.98 -10.84
CA ALA A 241 -3.86 -4.76 -10.04
C ALA A 241 -2.45 -4.21 -9.72
N ILE A 242 -1.51 -5.06 -9.30
CA ILE A 242 -0.15 -4.59 -8.97
C ILE A 242 0.64 -4.06 -10.18
N ARG A 243 0.19 -4.34 -11.42
CA ARG A 243 0.76 -3.77 -12.64
C ARG A 243 0.12 -2.44 -13.03
N LEU A 244 -1.05 -2.12 -12.50
CA LEU A 244 -1.76 -0.87 -12.76
C LEU A 244 -1.39 0.23 -11.77
N VAL A 245 -1.08 -0.14 -10.53
CA VAL A 245 -0.65 0.80 -9.51
C VAL A 245 0.83 1.13 -9.73
N GLU A 246 1.19 2.40 -9.60
CA GLU A 246 2.59 2.83 -9.58
C GLU A 246 3.41 2.03 -8.55
N GLY A 247 4.72 1.98 -8.73
CA GLY A 247 5.61 1.17 -7.90
C GLY A 247 5.37 1.38 -6.40
N PRO A 248 5.50 0.33 -5.55
CA PRO A 248 5.17 0.44 -4.13
C PRO A 248 6.01 1.47 -3.36
N GLU A 249 7.15 1.86 -3.92
CA GLU A 249 8.02 2.94 -3.41
C GLU A 249 7.56 4.35 -3.81
N ASP A 250 6.67 4.50 -4.79
CA ASP A 250 6.15 5.79 -5.25
C ASP A 250 4.95 6.25 -4.38
N PRO A 251 5.07 7.39 -3.67
CA PRO A 251 3.99 7.91 -2.83
C PRO A 251 2.70 8.23 -3.57
N THR A 252 2.74 8.49 -4.87
CA THR A 252 1.56 8.82 -5.67
C THR A 252 0.57 7.65 -5.76
N GLY A 253 1.05 6.41 -5.72
CA GLY A 253 0.23 5.18 -5.72
C GLY A 253 -0.12 4.65 -4.33
N TRP A 254 0.28 5.33 -3.25
CA TRP A 254 0.04 4.86 -1.88
C TRP A 254 -1.45 4.75 -1.49
N PRO A 255 -2.36 5.62 -1.94
CA PRO A 255 -3.79 5.44 -1.69
C PRO A 255 -4.30 4.08 -2.19
N GLU A 256 -3.90 3.69 -3.41
CA GLU A 256 -4.26 2.43 -4.06
C GLU A 256 -3.60 1.25 -3.36
N TRP A 257 -2.29 1.32 -3.07
CA TRP A 257 -1.58 0.28 -2.32
C TRP A 257 -2.18 0.06 -0.93
N GLY A 258 -2.62 1.12 -0.26
CA GLY A 258 -3.34 1.03 1.02
C GLY A 258 -4.63 0.22 0.94
N ARG A 259 -5.21 0.07 -0.26
CA ARG A 259 -6.39 -0.77 -0.52
C ARG A 259 -6.01 -2.15 -1.04
N VAL A 260 -5.00 -2.28 -1.91
CA VAL A 260 -4.61 -3.55 -2.55
C VAL A 260 -3.77 -4.45 -1.63
N ALA A 261 -2.83 -3.90 -0.86
CA ALA A 261 -1.87 -4.68 -0.07
C ALA A 261 -2.51 -5.67 0.92
N PRO A 262 -3.58 -5.32 1.68
CA PRO A 262 -4.24 -6.27 2.58
C PRO A 262 -4.74 -7.52 1.86
N HIS A 263 -5.21 -7.37 0.63
CA HIS A 263 -5.75 -8.46 -0.18
C HIS A 263 -4.65 -9.40 -0.70
N ALA A 264 -3.50 -8.85 -1.10
CA ALA A 264 -2.32 -9.62 -1.50
C ALA A 264 -1.78 -10.50 -0.36
N LEU A 265 -1.60 -9.89 0.82
CA LEU A 265 -1.09 -10.58 2.01
C LEU A 265 -2.07 -11.65 2.50
N HIS A 266 -3.38 -11.35 2.48
CA HIS A 266 -4.41 -12.33 2.79
C HIS A 266 -4.43 -13.51 1.80
N ALA A 267 -4.24 -13.24 0.50
CA ALA A 267 -4.27 -14.29 -0.51
C ALA A 267 -3.20 -15.35 -0.28
N LEU A 268 -1.98 -14.94 0.08
CA LEU A 268 -0.90 -15.87 0.43
C LEU A 268 -1.21 -16.69 1.68
N ARG A 269 -1.73 -16.06 2.74
CA ARG A 269 -2.07 -16.77 3.99
C ARG A 269 -3.14 -17.84 3.77
N GLU A 270 -4.20 -17.50 3.03
CA GLU A 270 -5.24 -18.47 2.66
C GLU A 270 -4.68 -19.60 1.79
N TYR A 271 -3.78 -19.26 0.86
CA TYR A 271 -3.15 -20.25 -0.01
C TYR A 271 -2.27 -21.22 0.78
N ALA A 272 -1.43 -20.71 1.69
CA ALA A 272 -0.53 -21.49 2.53
C ALA A 272 -1.26 -22.37 3.58
N ALA A 273 -2.50 -22.01 3.95
CA ALA A 273 -3.32 -22.80 4.87
C ALA A 273 -3.91 -24.08 4.25
N VAL A 274 -3.94 -24.18 2.91
CA VAL A 274 -4.47 -25.35 2.20
C VAL A 274 -3.38 -26.41 2.06
N GLN A 275 -3.71 -27.66 2.41
CA GLN A 275 -2.80 -28.80 2.27
C GLN A 275 -3.41 -29.87 1.35
N PRO A 276 -2.62 -30.48 0.44
CA PRO A 276 -1.20 -30.23 0.19
C PRO A 276 -0.94 -28.90 -0.56
N PRO A 277 0.32 -28.43 -0.62
CA PRO A 277 0.70 -27.25 -1.37
C PRO A 277 0.36 -27.39 -2.85
N ARG A 278 -0.16 -26.32 -3.46
CA ARG A 278 -0.57 -26.32 -4.87
C ARG A 278 0.52 -25.71 -5.78
N PRO A 279 0.36 -25.82 -7.11
CA PRO A 279 1.02 -24.93 -8.06
C PRO A 279 0.55 -23.48 -7.84
N ALA A 280 1.37 -22.50 -8.21
CA ALA A 280 1.17 -21.05 -8.03
C ALA A 280 1.65 -20.42 -6.70
N MET A 281 2.42 -21.15 -5.88
CA MET A 281 3.03 -20.57 -4.68
C MET A 281 3.96 -19.38 -5.03
N ALA A 282 4.70 -19.49 -6.13
CA ALA A 282 5.61 -18.46 -6.60
C ALA A 282 4.89 -17.13 -6.82
N GLU A 283 3.78 -17.14 -7.56
CA GLU A 283 2.98 -15.96 -7.88
C GLU A 283 2.32 -15.36 -6.64
N HIS A 284 1.84 -16.19 -5.71
CA HIS A 284 1.34 -15.71 -4.41
C HIS A 284 2.43 -15.01 -3.60
N CYS A 285 3.65 -15.54 -3.59
CA CYS A 285 4.80 -14.91 -2.94
C CYS A 285 5.16 -13.59 -3.62
N ALA A 286 5.21 -13.55 -4.96
CA ALA A 286 5.51 -12.35 -5.73
C ALA A 286 4.60 -11.18 -5.34
N VAL A 287 3.28 -11.38 -5.41
CA VAL A 287 2.29 -10.33 -5.07
C VAL A 287 2.43 -9.90 -3.60
N ALA A 288 2.63 -10.85 -2.68
CA ALA A 288 2.80 -10.54 -1.26
C ALA A 288 4.10 -9.78 -0.96
N THR A 289 5.20 -10.11 -1.64
CA THR A 289 6.50 -9.43 -1.53
C THR A 289 6.41 -8.00 -2.03
N ILE A 290 5.73 -7.77 -3.16
CA ILE A 290 5.48 -6.42 -3.69
C ILE A 290 4.59 -5.60 -2.72
N ALA A 291 3.52 -6.19 -2.20
CA ALA A 291 2.69 -5.54 -1.18
C ALA A 291 3.47 -5.21 0.11
N THR A 292 4.44 -6.05 0.48
CA THR A 292 5.29 -5.83 1.66
C THR A 292 6.32 -4.71 1.43
N ARG A 293 6.81 -4.54 0.19
CA ARG A 293 7.66 -3.39 -0.19
C ARG A 293 6.95 -2.06 0.06
N TYR A 294 5.65 -1.98 -0.21
CA TYR A 294 4.85 -0.78 0.10
C TYR A 294 4.83 -0.48 1.61
N LEU A 295 4.70 -1.50 2.46
CA LEU A 295 4.75 -1.32 3.92
C LEU A 295 6.11 -0.79 4.36
N LYS A 296 7.21 -1.31 3.81
CA LYS A 296 8.57 -0.80 4.03
C LYS A 296 8.70 0.65 3.57
N ALA A 297 8.23 0.99 2.36
CA ALA A 297 8.29 2.34 1.81
C ALA A 297 7.53 3.38 2.65
N ARG A 298 6.45 2.96 3.31
CA ARG A 298 5.72 3.79 4.28
C ARG A 298 6.38 3.93 5.65
N GLY A 299 7.53 3.30 5.87
CA GLY A 299 8.25 3.29 7.14
C GLY A 299 7.67 2.34 8.19
N LEU A 300 6.77 1.43 7.81
CA LEU A 300 6.21 0.41 8.71
C LEU A 300 7.15 -0.81 8.79
N TYR A 301 8.39 -0.58 9.22
CA TYR A 301 9.47 -1.57 9.15
C TYR A 301 9.17 -2.85 9.93
N GLU A 302 8.63 -2.76 11.15
CA GLU A 302 8.30 -3.93 11.97
C GLU A 302 7.22 -4.81 11.31
N VAL A 303 6.20 -4.17 10.74
CA VAL A 303 5.09 -4.88 10.07
C VAL A 303 5.58 -5.53 8.79
N ALA A 304 6.40 -4.81 8.00
CA ALA A 304 7.00 -5.34 6.79
C ALA A 304 7.94 -6.52 7.07
N GLU A 305 8.77 -6.43 8.11
CA GLU A 305 9.66 -7.53 8.52
C GLU A 305 8.87 -8.80 8.88
N LEU A 306 7.78 -8.66 9.66
CA LEU A 306 6.91 -9.78 9.99
C LEU A 306 6.33 -10.44 8.73
N HIS A 307 5.86 -9.65 7.77
CA HIS A 307 5.30 -10.19 6.54
C HIS A 307 6.35 -10.86 5.64
N TYR A 308 7.56 -10.31 5.51
CA TYR A 308 8.63 -11.01 4.79
C TYR A 308 8.94 -12.36 5.44
N GLN A 309 8.97 -12.44 6.77
CA GLN A 309 9.18 -13.71 7.49
C GLN A 309 8.01 -14.70 7.26
N GLU A 310 6.76 -14.22 7.29
CA GLU A 310 5.59 -15.05 6.97
C GLU A 310 5.66 -15.60 5.54
N ILE A 311 6.05 -14.76 4.56
CA ILE A 311 6.21 -15.17 3.17
C ILE A 311 7.26 -16.26 3.05
N LEU A 312 8.44 -16.07 3.65
CA LEU A 312 9.50 -17.07 3.63
C LEU A 312 9.10 -18.38 4.31
N ALA A 313 8.42 -18.30 5.46
CA ALA A 313 7.95 -19.47 6.20
C ALA A 313 6.92 -20.29 5.39
N ALA A 314 6.08 -19.63 4.59
CA ALA A 314 5.15 -20.29 3.68
C ALA A 314 5.86 -20.87 2.44
N ALA A 315 6.77 -20.11 1.83
CA ALA A 315 7.35 -20.43 0.53
C ALA A 315 8.45 -21.48 0.57
N ILE A 316 9.36 -21.40 1.56
CA ILE A 316 10.56 -22.25 1.64
C ILE A 316 10.21 -23.75 1.67
N PRO A 317 9.23 -24.22 2.47
CA PRO A 317 8.87 -25.63 2.50
C PRO A 317 8.33 -26.19 1.17
N ILE A 318 7.86 -25.32 0.28
CA ILE A 318 7.15 -25.70 -0.95
C ILE A 318 8.06 -25.55 -2.17
N ALA A 319 8.69 -24.38 -2.31
CA ALA A 319 9.49 -24.02 -3.47
C ALA A 319 11.00 -24.24 -3.26
N GLY A 320 11.45 -24.34 -2.00
CA GLY A 320 12.85 -24.41 -1.63
C GLY A 320 13.51 -23.04 -1.46
N ASP A 321 14.63 -23.01 -0.75
CA ASP A 321 15.32 -21.77 -0.34
C ASP A 321 16.00 -21.00 -1.48
N THR A 322 16.20 -21.65 -2.63
CA THR A 322 16.85 -21.08 -3.82
C THR A 322 15.86 -20.73 -4.94
N HIS A 323 14.55 -20.85 -4.70
CA HIS A 323 13.55 -20.44 -5.69
C HIS A 323 13.63 -18.92 -5.94
N PRO A 324 13.50 -18.43 -7.20
CA PRO A 324 13.63 -16.99 -7.51
C PRO A 324 12.81 -16.06 -6.61
N GLU A 325 11.52 -16.36 -6.41
CA GLU A 325 10.62 -15.58 -5.53
C GLU A 325 11.02 -15.60 -4.06
N VAL A 326 11.61 -16.71 -3.58
CA VAL A 326 12.14 -16.81 -2.21
C VAL A 326 13.37 -15.93 -2.10
N LEU A 327 14.27 -15.98 -3.08
CA LEU A 327 15.47 -15.13 -3.14
C LEU A 327 15.11 -13.64 -3.24
N GLU A 328 14.03 -13.29 -3.94
CA GLU A 328 13.50 -11.92 -3.98
C GLU A 328 13.02 -11.46 -2.60
N THR A 329 12.21 -12.28 -1.94
CA THR A 329 11.73 -11.98 -0.58
C THR A 329 12.89 -11.82 0.41
N ARG A 330 13.90 -12.70 0.33
CA ARG A 330 15.13 -12.62 1.14
C ARG A 330 15.93 -11.35 0.86
N HIS A 331 16.07 -10.97 -0.41
CA HIS A 331 16.75 -9.73 -0.81
C HIS A 331 16.10 -8.50 -0.17
N TYR A 332 14.77 -8.36 -0.25
CA TYR A 332 14.09 -7.22 0.34
C TYR A 332 14.07 -7.23 1.87
N LEU A 333 14.01 -8.41 2.50
CA LEU A 333 14.20 -8.52 3.94
C LEU A 333 15.61 -8.07 4.37
N ALA A 334 16.65 -8.43 3.61
CA ALA A 334 18.01 -7.97 3.85
C ALA A 334 18.12 -6.44 3.70
N MET A 335 17.51 -5.85 2.67
CA MET A 335 17.43 -4.38 2.52
C MET A 335 16.72 -3.73 3.69
N LEU A 336 15.60 -4.29 4.16
CA LEU A 336 14.89 -3.77 5.32
C LEU A 336 15.76 -3.79 6.57
N ARG A 337 16.48 -4.89 6.82
CA ARG A 337 17.39 -5.02 7.97
C ARG A 337 18.57 -4.06 7.86
N HIS A 338 19.08 -3.85 6.65
CA HIS A 338 20.12 -2.87 6.37
C HIS A 338 19.65 -1.45 6.73
N ASP A 339 18.45 -1.04 6.28
CA ASP A 339 17.86 0.27 6.60
C ASP A 339 17.69 0.48 8.12
N ARG A 340 17.50 -0.60 8.88
CA ARG A 340 17.42 -0.59 10.35
C ARG A 340 18.78 -0.60 11.07
N GLY A 341 19.89 -0.59 10.33
CA GLY A 341 21.24 -0.59 10.87
C GLY A 341 21.81 -1.97 11.21
N HIS A 342 21.14 -3.07 10.83
CA HIS A 342 21.67 -4.43 11.01
C HIS A 342 22.63 -4.81 9.87
N TYR A 343 23.71 -4.04 9.74
CA TYR A 343 24.62 -4.10 8.60
C TYR A 343 25.29 -5.48 8.42
N ALA A 344 25.83 -6.08 9.48
CA ALA A 344 26.52 -7.36 9.39
C ALA A 344 25.60 -8.50 8.89
N ASP A 345 24.39 -8.60 9.46
CA ASP A 345 23.42 -9.62 9.07
C ASP A 345 22.93 -9.41 7.63
N SER A 346 22.63 -8.16 7.27
CA SER A 346 22.22 -7.82 5.89
C SER A 346 23.31 -8.12 4.86
N ALA A 347 24.58 -7.83 5.18
CA ALA A 347 25.73 -8.09 4.32
C ALA A 347 25.94 -9.60 4.07
N ALA A 348 25.82 -10.41 5.13
CA ALA A 348 25.87 -11.86 5.01
C ALA A 348 24.74 -12.39 4.11
N GLU A 349 23.52 -11.87 4.31
CA GLU A 349 22.35 -12.27 3.54
C GLU A 349 22.45 -11.85 2.06
N PHE A 350 22.91 -10.63 1.75
CA PHE A 350 23.14 -10.20 0.37
C PHE A 350 24.15 -11.08 -0.36
N ARG A 351 25.25 -11.47 0.31
CA ARG A 351 26.23 -12.39 -0.28
C ARG A 351 25.63 -13.77 -0.56
N ALA A 352 24.83 -14.30 0.37
CA ALA A 352 24.15 -15.58 0.21
C ALA A 352 23.14 -15.55 -0.95
N VAL A 353 22.29 -14.52 -0.98
CA VAL A 353 21.29 -14.33 -2.05
C VAL A 353 21.97 -14.10 -3.40
N TYR A 354 23.05 -13.32 -3.47
CA TYR A 354 23.81 -13.12 -4.70
C TYR A 354 24.40 -14.43 -5.22
N ALA A 355 25.02 -15.24 -4.36
CA ALA A 355 25.56 -16.54 -4.74
C ALA A 355 24.47 -17.46 -5.30
N ALA A 356 23.30 -17.51 -4.66
CA ALA A 356 22.16 -18.31 -5.10
C ALA A 356 21.56 -17.79 -6.42
N ARG A 357 21.32 -16.48 -6.54
CA ARG A 357 20.80 -15.85 -7.78
C ARG A 357 21.75 -16.05 -8.95
N ARG A 358 23.06 -15.93 -8.73
CA ARG A 358 24.06 -16.23 -9.77
C ARG A 358 23.98 -17.67 -10.27
N GLN A 359 23.73 -18.63 -9.40
CA GLN A 359 23.60 -20.04 -9.79
C GLN A 359 22.27 -20.33 -10.50
N VAL A 360 21.17 -19.74 -10.05
CA VAL A 360 19.81 -20.05 -10.53
C VAL A 360 19.40 -19.20 -11.74
N LEU A 361 19.68 -17.90 -11.70
CA LEU A 361 19.27 -16.91 -12.71
C LEU A 361 20.41 -16.53 -13.67
N GLY A 362 21.66 -16.74 -13.25
CA GLY A 362 22.85 -16.36 -13.99
C GLY A 362 23.38 -14.96 -13.63
N GLU A 363 24.61 -14.67 -14.07
CA GLU A 363 25.36 -13.46 -13.74
C GLU A 363 24.75 -12.17 -14.32
N HIS A 364 24.08 -12.27 -15.47
CA HIS A 364 23.55 -11.11 -16.20
C HIS A 364 22.08 -10.80 -15.84
N HIS A 365 21.45 -11.60 -14.98
CA HIS A 365 20.06 -11.39 -14.62
C HIS A 365 19.89 -10.08 -13.84
N PRO A 366 18.86 -9.26 -14.13
CA PRO A 366 18.62 -7.99 -13.43
C PRO A 366 18.67 -8.10 -11.91
N ASP A 367 18.00 -9.12 -11.36
CA ASP A 367 17.98 -9.40 -9.91
C ASP A 367 19.33 -9.78 -9.32
N THR A 368 20.14 -10.55 -10.07
CA THR A 368 21.51 -10.90 -9.67
C THR A 368 22.35 -9.62 -9.58
N LEU A 369 22.26 -8.76 -10.59
CA LEU A 369 22.97 -7.48 -10.63
C LEU A 369 22.49 -6.50 -9.55
N ALA A 370 21.19 -6.49 -9.24
CA ALA A 370 20.63 -5.69 -8.16
C ALA A 370 21.18 -6.12 -6.79
N THR A 371 21.22 -7.43 -6.50
CA THR A 371 21.83 -7.92 -5.26
C THR A 371 23.34 -7.67 -5.22
N ARG A 372 24.02 -7.77 -6.37
CA ARG A 372 25.45 -7.50 -6.46
C ARG A 372 25.80 -6.05 -6.07
N LEU A 373 24.96 -5.08 -6.42
CA LEU A 373 25.12 -3.70 -5.92
C LEU A 373 24.94 -3.59 -4.41
N GLN A 374 23.99 -4.31 -3.82
CA GLN A 374 23.83 -4.32 -2.36
C GLN A 374 25.04 -4.98 -1.66
N VAL A 375 25.71 -5.94 -2.30
CA VAL A 375 27.00 -6.47 -1.81
C VAL A 375 28.09 -5.39 -1.87
N ALA A 376 28.14 -4.57 -2.92
CA ALA A 376 29.08 -3.45 -3.02
C ALA A 376 28.85 -2.40 -1.91
N ASP A 377 27.59 -2.06 -1.66
CA ASP A 377 27.21 -1.16 -0.58
C ASP A 377 27.62 -1.70 0.80
N ALA A 378 27.33 -2.99 1.07
CA ALA A 378 27.78 -3.66 2.28
C ALA A 378 29.31 -3.65 2.45
N LEU A 379 30.07 -3.84 1.36
CA LEU A 379 31.54 -3.72 1.38
C LEU A 379 32.00 -2.29 1.71
N SER A 380 31.28 -1.27 1.23
CA SER A 380 31.56 0.13 1.55
C SER A 380 31.39 0.43 3.04
N HIS A 381 30.32 -0.07 3.65
CA HIS A 381 30.10 0.00 5.09
C HIS A 381 31.18 -0.72 5.91
N GLU A 382 31.75 -1.81 5.39
CA GLU A 382 32.91 -2.52 5.95
C GLU A 382 34.25 -1.80 5.71
N GLN A 383 34.27 -0.60 5.11
CA GLN A 383 35.47 0.16 4.73
C GLN A 383 36.37 -0.56 3.71
N ARG A 384 35.81 -1.50 2.93
CA ARG A 384 36.49 -2.23 1.84
C ARG A 384 36.20 -1.55 0.50
N LEU A 385 36.59 -0.28 0.41
CA LEU A 385 36.15 0.63 -0.64
C LEU A 385 36.62 0.22 -2.04
N GLU A 386 37.81 -0.35 -2.18
CA GLU A 386 38.32 -0.83 -3.47
C GLU A 386 37.54 -2.04 -3.99
N GLU A 387 37.15 -2.95 -3.11
CA GLU A 387 36.34 -4.12 -3.48
C GLU A 387 34.92 -3.70 -3.85
N ALA A 388 34.32 -2.78 -3.08
CA ALA A 388 33.04 -2.18 -3.43
C ALA A 388 33.07 -1.51 -4.82
N GLU A 389 34.16 -0.83 -5.17
CA GLU A 389 34.29 -0.15 -6.46
C GLU A 389 34.37 -1.14 -7.62
N GLN A 390 35.13 -2.22 -7.43
CA GLN A 390 35.23 -3.29 -8.42
C GLN A 390 33.85 -3.91 -8.71
N GLU A 391 33.06 -4.16 -7.66
CA GLU A 391 31.71 -4.68 -7.79
C GLU A 391 30.77 -3.69 -8.51
N CYS A 392 30.75 -2.42 -8.11
CA CYS A 392 29.95 -1.37 -8.76
C CYS A 392 30.33 -1.19 -10.24
N ARG A 393 31.63 -1.14 -10.57
CA ARG A 393 32.09 -1.03 -11.97
C ARG A 393 31.73 -2.27 -12.77
N ALA A 394 31.79 -3.46 -12.19
CA ALA A 394 31.38 -4.68 -12.87
C ALA A 394 29.88 -4.67 -13.20
N VAL A 395 29.02 -4.31 -12.25
CA VAL A 395 27.57 -4.17 -12.51
C VAL A 395 27.30 -3.09 -13.57
N LEU A 396 27.95 -1.92 -13.46
CA LEU A 396 27.76 -0.82 -14.40
C LEU A 396 28.11 -1.25 -15.83
N ARG A 397 29.22 -1.98 -16.04
CA ARG A 397 29.58 -2.52 -17.35
C ARG A 397 28.50 -3.45 -17.90
N LEU A 398 28.10 -4.45 -17.10
CA LEU A 398 27.11 -5.45 -17.53
C LEU A 398 25.75 -4.81 -17.88
N ARG A 399 25.29 -3.84 -17.08
CA ARG A 399 24.05 -3.09 -17.37
C ARG A 399 24.19 -2.17 -18.58
N SER A 400 25.33 -1.51 -18.75
CA SER A 400 25.59 -0.68 -19.93
C SER A 400 25.56 -1.49 -21.22
N ASP A 401 26.14 -2.70 -21.22
CA ASP A 401 26.17 -3.58 -22.38
C ASP A 401 24.78 -4.17 -22.71
N THR A 402 23.98 -4.46 -21.68
CA THR A 402 22.69 -5.15 -21.85
C THR A 402 21.50 -4.21 -22.05
N LEU A 403 21.42 -3.14 -21.25
CA LEU A 403 20.28 -2.22 -21.18
C LEU A 403 20.58 -0.88 -21.86
N GLY A 404 21.85 -0.58 -22.10
CA GLY A 404 22.33 0.71 -22.59
C GLY A 404 22.74 1.67 -21.47
N PRO A 405 23.52 2.71 -21.81
CA PRO A 405 24.08 3.67 -20.84
C PRO A 405 23.04 4.56 -20.16
N ASP A 406 21.89 4.78 -20.81
CA ASP A 406 20.84 5.70 -20.35
C ASP A 406 19.69 5.00 -19.62
N HIS A 407 19.72 3.66 -19.50
CA HIS A 407 18.69 2.92 -18.79
C HIS A 407 18.69 3.25 -17.29
N ALA A 408 17.51 3.31 -16.67
CA ALA A 408 17.35 3.70 -15.27
C ALA A 408 18.24 2.89 -14.31
N ASP A 409 18.30 1.56 -14.48
CA ASP A 409 19.17 0.68 -13.68
C ASP A 409 20.67 0.93 -13.91
N THR A 410 21.08 1.29 -15.13
CA THR A 410 22.47 1.64 -15.44
C THR A 410 22.83 2.96 -14.76
N LEU A 411 21.95 3.95 -14.82
CA LEU A 411 22.11 5.24 -14.16
C LEU A 411 22.13 5.08 -12.62
N HIS A 412 21.34 4.17 -12.06
CA HIS A 412 21.40 3.84 -10.64
C HIS A 412 22.76 3.25 -10.25
N SER A 413 23.29 2.27 -11.00
CA SER A 413 24.65 1.75 -10.78
C SER A 413 25.72 2.82 -10.86
N ARG A 414 25.59 3.74 -11.81
CA ARG A 414 26.52 4.85 -12.01
C ARG A 414 26.47 5.84 -10.86
N HIS A 415 25.28 6.14 -10.35
CA HIS A 415 25.09 6.96 -9.14
C HIS A 415 25.75 6.31 -7.92
N GLN A 416 25.58 5.00 -7.72
CA GLN A 416 26.22 4.26 -6.61
C GLN A 416 27.76 4.28 -6.72
N LEU A 417 28.30 4.15 -7.93
CA LEU A 417 29.73 4.31 -8.16
C LEU A 417 30.20 5.73 -7.81
N ALA A 418 29.46 6.76 -8.20
CA ALA A 418 29.79 8.16 -7.89
C ALA A 418 29.81 8.41 -6.37
N TYR A 419 28.83 7.84 -5.65
CA TYR A 419 28.75 7.90 -4.20
C TYR A 419 29.98 7.26 -3.54
N LEU A 420 30.37 6.06 -3.98
CA LEU A 420 31.54 5.37 -3.46
C LEU A 420 32.85 6.13 -3.73
N LEU A 421 33.02 6.67 -4.94
CA LEU A 421 34.18 7.48 -5.31
C LEU A 421 34.27 8.74 -4.44
N ARG A 422 33.14 9.35 -4.08
CA ARG A 422 33.10 10.47 -3.14
C ARG A 422 33.57 10.03 -1.75
N ASP A 423 33.10 8.89 -1.24
CA ASP A 423 33.49 8.39 0.09
C ASP A 423 34.98 8.01 0.16
N GLN A 424 35.59 7.63 -0.97
CA GLN A 424 37.04 7.48 -1.11
C GLN A 424 37.81 8.81 -1.23
N GLY A 425 37.13 9.96 -1.32
CA GLY A 425 37.74 11.28 -1.55
C GLY A 425 38.16 11.54 -3.00
N LEU A 426 37.78 10.69 -3.96
CA LEU A 426 38.07 10.83 -5.39
C LEU A 426 37.06 11.76 -6.07
N TYR A 427 36.95 13.00 -5.58
CA TYR A 427 35.90 13.95 -5.96
C TYR A 427 35.86 14.27 -7.46
N ALA A 428 37.01 14.33 -8.15
CA ALA A 428 37.03 14.57 -9.60
C ALA A 428 36.36 13.43 -10.41
N GLN A 429 36.56 12.18 -9.98
CA GLN A 429 35.93 11.02 -10.62
C GLN A 429 34.44 10.97 -10.28
N ALA A 430 34.08 11.18 -9.01
CA ALA A 430 32.69 11.27 -8.57
C ALA A 430 31.90 12.35 -9.33
N ALA A 431 32.49 13.54 -9.52
CA ALA A 431 31.86 14.62 -10.29
C ALA A 431 31.63 14.24 -11.76
N THR A 432 32.54 13.46 -12.35
CA THR A 432 32.39 12.97 -13.74
C THR A 432 31.20 12.00 -13.83
N GLU A 433 31.07 11.08 -12.89
CA GLU A 433 29.96 10.14 -12.86
C GLU A 433 28.61 10.85 -12.59
N TYR A 434 28.55 11.76 -11.61
CA TYR A 434 27.34 12.53 -11.32
C TYR A 434 26.90 13.42 -12.49
N ARG A 435 27.84 14.08 -13.21
CA ARG A 435 27.50 14.83 -14.43
C ARG A 435 26.87 13.94 -15.48
N GLY A 436 27.44 12.76 -15.72
CA GLY A 436 26.90 11.83 -16.70
C GLY A 436 25.52 11.29 -16.33
N VAL A 437 25.26 11.04 -15.04
CA VAL A 437 23.90 10.69 -14.56
C VAL A 437 22.93 11.85 -14.75
N LEU A 438 23.33 13.07 -14.37
CA LEU A 438 22.50 14.26 -14.49
C LEU A 438 22.14 14.58 -15.94
N GLU A 439 23.09 14.48 -16.86
CA GLU A 439 22.87 14.71 -18.29
C GLU A 439 21.86 13.71 -18.87
N ALA A 440 21.98 12.43 -18.50
CA ALA A 440 21.04 11.40 -18.94
C ALA A 440 19.64 11.59 -18.35
N GLN A 441 19.53 11.82 -17.03
CA GLN A 441 18.24 12.05 -16.37
C GLN A 441 17.56 13.32 -16.88
N THR A 442 18.30 14.41 -17.06
CA THR A 442 17.76 15.66 -17.61
C THR A 442 17.20 15.47 -19.02
N ARG A 443 17.88 14.67 -19.85
CA ARG A 443 17.44 14.36 -21.23
C ARG A 443 16.18 13.49 -21.25
N VAL A 444 16.07 12.53 -20.35
CA VAL A 444 14.98 11.52 -20.35
C VAL A 444 13.75 12.01 -19.59
N LEU A 445 13.94 12.68 -18.45
CA LEU A 445 12.89 13.01 -17.47
C LEU A 445 12.62 14.51 -17.37
N GLY A 446 13.53 15.35 -17.85
CA GLY A 446 13.50 16.79 -17.68
C GLY A 446 14.39 17.27 -16.53
N ALA A 447 14.73 18.56 -16.56
CA ALA A 447 15.66 19.17 -15.59
C ALA A 447 15.07 19.28 -14.17
N ASP A 448 13.74 19.34 -14.07
CA ASP A 448 13.00 19.53 -12.82
C ASP A 448 12.50 18.20 -12.20
N ASP A 449 12.87 17.04 -12.77
CA ASP A 449 12.52 15.74 -12.16
C ASP A 449 13.24 15.60 -10.81
N PRO A 450 12.53 15.15 -9.73
CA PRO A 450 13.12 15.00 -8.40
C PRO A 450 14.43 14.19 -8.37
N ARG A 451 14.57 13.19 -9.25
CA ARG A 451 15.79 12.37 -9.34
C ARG A 451 16.97 13.16 -9.91
N ALA A 452 16.72 14.02 -10.90
CA ALA A 452 17.75 14.91 -11.45
C ALA A 452 18.17 15.96 -10.40
N ILE A 453 17.21 16.53 -9.66
CA ILE A 453 17.48 17.47 -8.56
C ILE A 453 18.34 16.83 -7.46
N MET A 454 18.04 15.58 -7.08
CA MET A 454 18.86 14.84 -6.12
C MET A 454 20.31 14.67 -6.60
N VAL A 455 20.53 14.36 -7.89
CA VAL A 455 21.88 14.21 -8.44
C VAL A 455 22.60 15.56 -8.52
N ARG A 456 21.90 16.66 -8.81
CA ARG A 456 22.48 18.02 -8.75
C ARG A 456 22.98 18.37 -7.35
N ASP A 457 22.20 18.04 -6.32
CA ASP A 457 22.57 18.29 -4.92
C ASP A 457 23.87 17.55 -4.56
N GLN A 458 23.98 16.27 -4.95
CA GLN A 458 25.22 15.50 -4.76
C GLN A 458 26.39 16.04 -5.57
N LEU A 459 26.15 16.47 -6.82
CA LEU A 459 27.17 17.08 -7.66
C LEU A 459 27.67 18.40 -7.07
N ALA A 460 26.78 19.25 -6.54
CA ALA A 460 27.15 20.49 -5.87
C ALA A 460 28.09 20.24 -4.69
N HIS A 461 27.78 19.23 -3.86
CA HIS A 461 28.63 18.85 -2.74
C HIS A 461 30.03 18.39 -3.20
N VAL A 462 30.10 17.51 -4.20
CA VAL A 462 31.39 17.01 -4.72
C VAL A 462 32.22 18.13 -5.36
N LEU A 463 31.59 19.05 -6.08
CA LEU A 463 32.26 20.21 -6.68
C LEU A 463 32.82 21.16 -5.61
N TYR A 464 32.08 21.36 -4.52
CA TYR A 464 32.55 22.13 -3.37
C TYR A 464 33.82 21.51 -2.76
N GLN A 465 33.83 20.18 -2.54
CA GLN A 465 35.00 19.46 -2.01
C GLN A 465 36.19 19.48 -2.97
N LEU A 466 35.94 19.53 -4.29
CA LEU A 466 36.98 19.66 -5.31
C LEU A 466 37.57 21.09 -5.38
N GLY A 467 36.93 22.08 -4.77
CA GLY A 467 37.30 23.49 -4.86
C GLY A 467 36.73 24.22 -6.09
N ASP A 468 35.89 23.58 -6.89
CA ASP A 468 35.16 24.25 -7.98
C ASP A 468 33.90 24.95 -7.44
N HIS A 469 34.15 25.98 -6.63
CA HIS A 469 33.11 26.74 -5.93
C HIS A 469 32.10 27.40 -6.89
N ALA A 470 32.54 27.83 -8.08
CA ALA A 470 31.67 28.47 -9.07
C ALA A 470 30.64 27.48 -9.64
N SER A 471 31.06 26.25 -9.98
CA SER A 471 30.12 25.23 -10.45
C SER A 471 29.27 24.69 -9.29
N ALA A 472 29.85 24.53 -8.09
CA ALA A 472 29.10 24.11 -6.90
C ALA A 472 27.93 25.06 -6.58
N GLU A 473 28.18 26.37 -6.63
CA GLU A 473 27.14 27.38 -6.42
C GLU A 473 26.02 27.28 -7.45
N ARG A 474 26.38 27.09 -8.74
CA ARG A 474 25.41 26.98 -9.83
C ARG A 474 24.47 25.80 -9.62
N GLU A 475 25.01 24.64 -9.29
CA GLU A 475 24.19 23.45 -9.04
C GLU A 475 23.35 23.59 -7.75
N ALA A 476 23.92 24.12 -6.67
CA ALA A 476 23.19 24.34 -5.42
C ALA A 476 22.04 25.37 -5.59
N ARG A 477 22.24 26.43 -6.38
CA ARG A 477 21.18 27.41 -6.68
C ARG A 477 20.04 26.79 -7.49
N ALA A 478 20.33 25.95 -8.49
CA ALA A 478 19.30 25.24 -9.23
C ALA A 478 18.46 24.32 -8.32
N VAL A 479 19.11 23.60 -7.39
CA VAL A 479 18.41 22.78 -6.38
C VAL A 479 17.54 23.65 -5.47
N TYR A 480 18.03 24.82 -5.06
CA TYR A 480 17.29 25.75 -4.21
C TYR A 480 16.05 26.30 -4.90
N GLU A 481 16.16 26.73 -6.16
CA GLU A 481 15.05 27.23 -6.98
C GLU A 481 13.93 26.20 -7.13
N TYR A 482 14.27 24.91 -7.20
CA TYR A 482 13.27 23.84 -7.17
C TYR A 482 12.67 23.65 -5.77
N ARG A 483 13.50 23.44 -4.74
CA ARG A 483 13.05 23.10 -3.39
C ARG A 483 12.21 24.21 -2.74
N ILE A 484 12.53 25.48 -3.01
CA ILE A 484 11.76 26.62 -2.48
C ILE A 484 10.31 26.63 -2.99
N VAL A 485 10.08 26.20 -4.24
CA VAL A 485 8.75 26.14 -4.86
C VAL A 485 7.98 24.92 -4.36
N VAL A 486 8.64 23.75 -4.30
CA VAL A 486 7.98 22.47 -4.00
C VAL A 486 7.80 22.22 -2.50
N LEU A 487 8.83 22.52 -1.71
CA LEU A 487 8.88 22.21 -0.28
C LEU A 487 8.67 23.46 0.60
N GLY A 488 8.94 24.64 0.05
CA GLY A 488 8.90 25.90 0.79
C GLY A 488 10.23 26.25 1.47
N ASP A 489 10.32 27.49 1.95
CA ASP A 489 11.55 28.09 2.50
C ASP A 489 11.95 27.53 3.86
N ALA A 490 10.97 27.03 4.60
CA ALA A 490 11.14 26.48 5.94
C ALA A 490 11.50 24.98 5.94
N HIS A 491 11.48 24.31 4.77
CA HIS A 491 11.71 22.87 4.72
C HIS A 491 13.18 22.52 5.01
N PRO A 492 13.47 21.47 5.81
CA PRO A 492 14.83 21.07 6.15
C PRO A 492 15.76 20.90 4.93
N ASP A 493 15.29 20.26 3.85
CA ASP A 493 16.08 20.08 2.62
C ASP A 493 16.36 21.40 1.88
N THR A 494 15.41 22.34 1.89
CA THR A 494 15.60 23.68 1.31
C THR A 494 16.69 24.42 2.10
N LEU A 495 16.64 24.33 3.42
CA LEU A 495 17.61 24.97 4.32
C LEU A 495 19.00 24.32 4.23
N LEU A 496 19.07 22.99 4.03
CA LEU A 496 20.32 22.28 3.73
C LEU A 496 20.96 22.80 2.45
N THR A 497 20.20 22.98 1.37
CA THR A 497 20.75 23.56 0.13
C THR A 497 21.23 25.00 0.33
N ARG A 498 20.47 25.82 1.06
CA ARG A 498 20.90 27.18 1.39
C ARG A 498 22.20 27.19 2.17
N ARG A 499 22.38 26.27 3.12
CA ARG A 499 23.64 26.11 3.85
C ARG A 499 24.80 25.80 2.90
N THR A 500 24.60 24.89 1.94
CA THR A 500 25.62 24.58 0.93
C THR A 500 26.02 25.83 0.13
N ILE A 501 25.06 26.68 -0.26
CA ILE A 501 25.35 27.96 -0.93
C ILE A 501 26.15 28.88 -0.01
N ALA A 502 25.80 28.99 1.28
CA ALA A 502 26.53 29.79 2.25
C ALA A 502 27.97 29.29 2.47
N ASP A 503 28.17 27.97 2.56
CA ASP A 503 29.50 27.35 2.67
C ASP A 503 30.35 27.65 1.43
N VAL A 504 29.76 27.63 0.23
CA VAL A 504 30.42 28.00 -1.03
C VAL A 504 30.81 29.49 -1.05
N LEU A 505 29.93 30.39 -0.62
CA LEU A 505 30.21 31.83 -0.53
C LEU A 505 31.36 32.11 0.43
N ARG A 506 31.34 31.46 1.60
CA ARG A 506 32.42 31.53 2.59
C ARG A 506 33.76 31.08 2.00
N ALA A 507 33.78 29.96 1.27
CA ALA A 507 35.01 29.46 0.66
C ALA A 507 35.57 30.38 -0.44
N ARG A 508 34.72 31.20 -1.07
CA ARG A 508 35.11 32.24 -2.04
C ARG A 508 35.57 33.55 -1.41
N GLY A 509 35.41 33.71 -0.09
CA GLY A 509 35.71 34.94 0.63
C GLY A 509 34.55 35.94 0.72
N ASP A 510 33.36 35.58 0.24
CA ASP A 510 32.16 36.42 0.30
C ASP A 510 31.49 36.32 1.69
N HIS A 511 32.26 36.66 2.74
CA HIS A 511 31.92 36.39 4.14
C HIS A 511 30.66 37.11 4.63
N GLU A 512 30.39 38.32 4.15
CA GLU A 512 29.18 39.08 4.53
C GLU A 512 27.91 38.39 4.02
N ASP A 513 27.92 37.94 2.77
CA ASP A 513 26.80 37.24 2.15
C ASP A 513 26.57 35.87 2.78
N ALA A 514 27.66 35.13 3.09
CA ALA A 514 27.59 33.89 3.83
C ALA A 514 26.99 34.09 5.23
N ALA A 515 27.44 35.12 5.98
CA ALA A 515 26.94 35.44 7.32
C ALA A 515 25.43 35.74 7.30
N ARG A 516 24.98 36.56 6.34
CA ARG A 516 23.56 36.85 6.14
C ARG A 516 22.76 35.56 5.90
N MET A 517 23.25 34.69 5.02
CA MET A 517 22.54 33.45 4.69
C MET A 517 22.47 32.49 5.89
N TYR A 518 23.55 32.32 6.67
CA TYR A 518 23.50 31.51 7.89
C TYR A 518 22.52 32.08 8.92
N ALA A 519 22.48 33.40 9.10
CA ALA A 519 21.55 34.04 10.03
C ALA A 519 20.08 33.82 9.64
N GLU A 520 19.76 33.93 8.35
CA GLU A 520 18.41 33.65 7.83
C GLU A 520 18.02 32.17 8.03
N ILE A 521 18.94 31.24 7.76
CA ILE A 521 18.71 29.80 7.98
C ILE A 521 18.40 29.53 9.46
N LEU A 522 19.22 30.06 10.37
CA LEU A 522 19.03 29.89 11.81
C LEU A 522 17.70 30.51 12.30
N SER A 523 17.30 31.65 11.74
CA SER A 523 16.02 32.29 12.07
C SER A 523 14.83 31.43 11.65
N ARG A 524 14.80 30.96 10.40
CA ARG A 524 13.70 30.14 9.88
C ARG A 524 13.61 28.79 10.58
N GLN A 525 14.74 28.16 10.86
CA GLN A 525 14.74 26.87 11.54
C GLN A 525 14.30 26.98 13.00
N ARG A 526 14.67 28.08 13.69
CA ARG A 526 14.18 28.37 15.06
C ARG A 526 12.65 28.49 15.09
N GLU A 527 12.05 29.15 14.10
CA GLU A 527 10.59 29.30 14.01
C GLU A 527 9.86 27.95 13.85
N VAL A 528 10.48 26.98 13.16
CA VAL A 528 9.84 25.71 12.79
C VAL A 528 10.13 24.58 13.79
N LEU A 529 11.39 24.42 14.20
CA LEU A 529 11.87 23.27 14.98
C LEU A 529 12.22 23.62 16.43
N GLY A 530 12.27 24.90 16.79
CA GLY A 530 12.76 25.37 18.08
C GLY A 530 14.29 25.42 18.19
N ASP A 531 14.80 26.03 19.26
CA ASP A 531 16.23 26.35 19.42
C ASP A 531 17.15 25.14 19.73
N ASP A 532 16.57 24.02 20.17
CA ASP A 532 17.29 22.83 20.67
C ASP A 532 17.42 21.70 19.63
N HIS A 533 16.99 21.92 18.38
CA HIS A 533 17.05 20.88 17.35
C HIS A 533 18.51 20.59 16.93
N PRO A 534 18.99 19.32 16.90
CA PRO A 534 20.41 18.97 16.64
C PRO A 534 20.99 19.53 15.33
N TRP A 535 20.14 19.74 14.32
CA TRP A 535 20.54 20.34 13.05
C TRP A 535 21.04 21.80 13.19
N MET A 536 20.63 22.52 14.24
CA MET A 536 21.06 23.89 14.51
C MET A 536 22.56 23.99 14.77
N ASP A 537 23.17 22.97 15.38
CA ASP A 537 24.58 23.00 15.76
C ASP A 537 25.50 23.03 14.55
N LEU A 538 25.11 22.30 13.51
CA LEU A 538 25.86 22.21 12.26
C LEU A 538 25.90 23.56 11.50
N VAL A 539 24.78 24.29 11.48
CA VAL A 539 24.73 25.63 10.87
C VAL A 539 25.44 26.67 11.75
N ARG A 540 25.29 26.59 13.07
CA ARG A 540 26.02 27.46 14.02
C ARG A 540 27.52 27.29 13.88
N GLN A 541 28.01 26.06 13.69
CA GLN A 541 29.42 25.78 13.44
C GLN A 541 29.89 26.45 12.14
N SER A 542 29.20 26.23 11.02
CA SER A 542 29.54 26.89 9.74
C SER A 542 29.55 28.42 9.86
N ALA A 543 28.59 29.00 10.59
CA ALA A 543 28.52 30.45 10.82
C ALA A 543 29.69 30.98 11.67
N ALA A 544 30.10 30.25 12.71
CA ALA A 544 31.24 30.59 13.54
C ALA A 544 32.56 30.50 12.76
N GLU A 545 32.72 29.48 11.92
CA GLU A 545 33.87 29.33 11.01
C GLU A 545 33.96 30.50 10.02
N ASN A 546 32.83 30.95 9.48
CA ASN A 546 32.78 32.13 8.60
C ASN A 546 33.25 33.40 9.31
N GLU A 547 32.77 33.64 10.53
CA GLU A 547 33.12 34.83 11.30
C GLU A 547 34.61 34.84 11.68
N ALA A 548 35.16 33.69 12.05
CA ALA A 548 36.59 33.56 12.33
C ALA A 548 37.45 33.88 11.09
N GLN A 549 37.02 33.44 9.90
CA GLN A 549 37.72 33.75 8.64
C GLN A 549 37.63 35.23 8.27
N ARG A 550 36.44 35.84 8.43
CA ARG A 550 36.20 37.26 8.20
C ARG A 550 37.13 38.14 9.07
N LEU A 551 37.17 37.87 10.37
CA LEU A 551 38.02 38.60 11.32
C LEU A 551 39.52 38.40 11.05
N GLY A 552 39.92 37.20 10.59
CA GLY A 552 41.30 36.93 10.19
C GLY A 552 41.74 37.70 8.94
N GLN A 553 40.84 37.90 7.97
CA GLN A 553 41.08 38.72 6.78
C GLN A 553 41.11 40.22 7.09
N GLU A 554 40.27 40.69 8.03
CA GLU A 554 40.27 42.10 8.47
C GLU A 554 41.51 42.46 9.31
N SER A 555 42.21 41.46 9.85
CA SER A 555 43.40 41.62 10.69
C SER A 555 44.74 41.45 9.93
N SER A 556 44.70 41.07 8.66
CA SER A 556 45.87 40.83 7.77
C SER A 556 46.02 41.97 6.77
#